data_AF-A0A1Q9DX09-F1
#
_entry.id   AF-A0A1Q9DX09-F1
#
_cell.length_a   1.000
_cell.length_b   1.000
_cell.length_c   1.000
_cell.angle_alpha   90.00
_cell.angle_beta   90.00
_cell.angle_gamma   90.00
#
_symmetry.space_group_name_H-M   'P 1'
#
loop_
_entity.id
_entity.type
_entity.pdbx_description
1 polymer ?
#
loop_
_entity_poly.entity_id
_entity_poly.type
_entity_poly.pdbx_seq_one_letter_code
_entity_poly.pdbx_strand_id
1 'polypeptide(L)'
;MKRLLLSLQSDGALERAVAAVDQGAEWPAAADVAELSLVCAAHEELPTHAKLWIDPFRTQHSTQRLPPTPHAMTAPLLHYFRVADLHLSPALQKKAADAGFTMVGSEICFNIQATGSLDADETKKLEYLLCETFEPEKFGSKSFLTGTVMEVGPRQQFTSAWSTNAVSICHSIALTKIVRIEKSRRYQV
;
A
#
# COMPACT_ATOMS: atom_id res chain seq x y z
N MET A 1 -13.41 42.84 -5.28
CA MET A 1 -14.87 42.62 -5.20
C MET A 1 -15.46 42.49 -6.60
N LYS A 2 -15.71 41.26 -7.07
CA LYS A 2 -16.81 40.93 -7.99
C LYS A 2 -16.99 39.41 -7.96
N ARG A 3 -18.17 39.03 -7.49
CA ARG A 3 -18.68 37.68 -7.23
C ARG A 3 -19.30 37.21 -8.54
N LEU A 4 -18.88 36.06 -9.07
CA LEU A 4 -19.64 35.36 -10.09
C LEU A 4 -19.95 33.96 -9.54
N LEU A 5 -21.19 33.81 -9.07
CA LEU A 5 -21.82 32.52 -8.88
C LEU A 5 -21.96 31.88 -10.27
N LEU A 6 -21.40 30.69 -10.46
CA LEU A 6 -21.87 29.75 -11.45
C LEU A 6 -22.33 28.49 -10.70
N SER A 7 -23.61 28.20 -10.88
CA SER A 7 -24.36 27.14 -10.25
C SER A 7 -23.78 25.77 -10.60
N LEU A 8 -23.39 25.03 -9.56
CA LEU A 8 -23.31 23.58 -9.61
C LEU A 8 -24.73 23.03 -9.72
N GLN A 9 -25.20 22.80 -10.96
CA GLN A 9 -26.16 21.72 -11.19
C GLN A 9 -25.33 20.46 -11.38
N SER A 10 -24.92 19.85 -10.28
CA SER A 10 -24.55 18.44 -10.30
C SER A 10 -25.85 17.67 -10.51
N ASP A 11 -26.13 17.31 -11.76
CA ASP A 11 -27.12 16.28 -12.05
C ASP A 11 -26.76 15.08 -11.18
N GLY A 12 -27.64 14.73 -10.24
CA GLY A 12 -27.44 13.72 -9.20
C GLY A 12 -27.25 12.28 -9.70
N ALA A 13 -26.61 12.09 -10.85
CA ALA A 13 -26.22 10.82 -11.41
C ALA A 13 -25.26 10.07 -10.48
N LEU A 14 -24.34 10.77 -9.80
CA LEU A 14 -23.42 10.14 -8.85
C LEU A 14 -24.16 9.63 -7.60
N GLU A 15 -25.07 10.43 -7.03
CA GLU A 15 -25.86 10.00 -5.86
C GLU A 15 -26.81 8.84 -6.20
N ARG A 16 -27.41 8.85 -7.41
CA ARG A 16 -28.24 7.75 -7.90
C ARG A 16 -27.45 6.48 -8.17
N ALA A 17 -26.23 6.58 -8.70
CA ALA A 17 -25.36 5.44 -8.94
C ALA A 17 -24.89 4.80 -7.62
N VAL A 18 -24.55 5.61 -6.62
CA VAL A 18 -24.15 5.13 -5.28
C VAL A 18 -25.34 4.46 -4.57
N ALA A 19 -26.53 5.05 -4.63
CA ALA A 19 -27.73 4.47 -4.02
C ALA A 19 -28.20 3.16 -4.69
N ALA A 20 -27.92 2.97 -5.97
CA ALA A 20 -28.23 1.73 -6.70
C ALA A 20 -27.26 0.57 -6.37
N VAL A 21 -25.97 0.89 -6.15
CA VAL A 21 -24.97 -0.10 -5.73
C VAL A 21 -25.22 -0.59 -4.30
N ASP A 22 -25.67 0.30 -3.40
CA ASP A 22 -26.04 -0.08 -2.02
C ASP A 22 -27.25 -1.04 -1.95
N GLN A 23 -28.04 -1.15 -3.03
CA GLN A 23 -29.15 -2.09 -3.15
C GLN A 23 -28.78 -3.37 -3.93
N GLY A 24 -27.49 -3.57 -4.23
CA GLY A 24 -26.98 -4.80 -4.82
C GLY A 24 -27.04 -4.88 -6.36
N ALA A 25 -27.17 -3.75 -7.05
CA ALA A 25 -27.06 -3.72 -8.51
C ALA A 25 -25.59 -3.72 -8.99
N GLU A 26 -25.30 -4.39 -10.10
CA GLU A 26 -23.97 -4.38 -10.73
C GLU A 26 -23.61 -3.00 -11.30
N TRP A 27 -22.31 -2.67 -11.26
CA TRP A 27 -21.77 -1.42 -11.79
C TRP A 27 -22.01 -1.31 -13.31
N PRO A 28 -22.46 -0.16 -13.85
CA PRO A 28 -22.69 -0.01 -15.28
C PRO A 28 -21.38 -0.14 -16.08
N ALA A 29 -21.46 -0.68 -17.29
CA ALA A 29 -20.30 -0.94 -18.14
C ALA A 29 -19.53 0.36 -18.47
N ALA A 30 -18.20 0.23 -18.62
CA ALA A 30 -17.24 1.33 -18.77
C ALA A 30 -17.49 2.29 -19.96
N ALA A 31 -18.42 1.98 -20.87
CA ALA A 31 -18.78 2.84 -21.99
C ALA A 31 -19.63 4.07 -21.57
N ASP A 32 -20.31 4.02 -20.41
CA ASP A 32 -21.22 5.09 -19.97
C ASP A 32 -20.55 6.15 -19.07
N VAL A 33 -19.25 6.04 -18.80
CA VAL A 33 -18.45 6.97 -17.96
C VAL A 33 -17.44 7.80 -18.77
N ALA A 34 -17.50 7.75 -20.10
CA ALA A 34 -16.49 8.34 -20.98
C ALA A 34 -16.53 9.89 -21.09
N GLU A 35 -17.48 10.60 -20.47
CA GLU A 35 -17.57 12.07 -20.53
C GLU A 35 -16.96 12.81 -19.32
N LEU A 36 -16.12 12.18 -18.50
CA LEU A 36 -15.55 12.83 -17.30
C LEU A 36 -14.02 12.88 -17.21
N SER A 37 -13.28 12.61 -18.29
CA SER A 37 -11.84 12.90 -18.32
C SER A 37 -11.42 13.69 -19.56
N LEU A 38 -11.72 14.99 -19.56
CA LEU A 38 -11.01 15.92 -20.43
C LEU A 38 -10.79 17.22 -19.68
N VAL A 39 -9.57 17.41 -19.18
CA VAL A 39 -8.78 18.65 -19.13
C VAL A 39 -7.55 18.36 -18.25
N CYS A 40 -6.40 18.14 -18.88
CA CYS A 40 -5.04 18.51 -18.43
C CYS A 40 -3.99 17.74 -19.25
N ALA A 41 -3.82 18.13 -20.51
CA ALA A 41 -2.61 17.83 -21.27
C ALA A 41 -2.42 18.92 -22.32
N ALA A 42 -1.65 19.96 -21.98
CA ALA A 42 -1.16 20.92 -22.95
C ALA A 42 0.22 21.43 -22.55
N HIS A 43 1.10 21.42 -23.54
CA HIS A 43 2.46 21.96 -23.63
C HIS A 43 3.64 21.07 -23.19
N GLU A 44 4.07 20.25 -24.14
CA GLU A 44 5.46 19.82 -24.30
C GLU A 44 5.94 20.39 -25.66
N GLU A 45 6.82 21.40 -25.64
CA GLU A 45 7.53 21.88 -26.83
C GLU A 45 9.04 21.67 -26.63
N LEU A 46 9.63 20.88 -27.54
CA LEU A 46 11.06 20.68 -27.70
C LEU A 46 11.64 21.79 -28.59
N PRO A 47 12.78 22.44 -28.25
CA PRO A 47 13.51 23.21 -29.22
C PRO A 47 14.59 22.35 -29.90
N THR A 48 14.39 22.16 -31.20
CA THR A 48 15.43 22.01 -32.21
C THR A 48 16.53 23.06 -32.06
N HIS A 49 17.78 22.64 -31.87
CA HIS A 49 18.94 23.17 -32.61
C HIS A 49 20.19 22.36 -32.25
N ALA A 50 20.60 21.47 -33.16
CA ALA A 50 21.93 20.91 -33.18
C ALA A 50 22.93 22.02 -33.56
N LYS A 51 23.84 22.35 -32.63
CA LYS A 51 25.05 23.12 -32.92
C LYS A 51 26.26 22.37 -32.38
N LEU A 52 27.09 21.94 -33.33
CA LEU A 52 28.46 21.52 -33.13
C LEU A 52 29.21 22.58 -32.32
N TRP A 53 29.67 22.20 -31.13
CA TRP A 53 30.70 22.93 -30.41
C TRP A 53 31.85 21.94 -30.17
N ILE A 54 32.95 22.15 -30.89
CA ILE A 54 34.22 21.50 -30.65
C ILE A 54 34.85 22.27 -29.49
N ASP A 55 34.98 21.64 -28.32
CA ASP A 55 35.68 22.21 -27.17
C ASP A 55 37.20 21.97 -27.31
N PRO A 56 38.05 23.01 -27.39
CA PRO A 56 39.49 22.87 -27.51
C PRO A 56 40.20 22.60 -26.18
N PHE A 57 39.49 22.45 -25.06
CA PHE A 57 40.11 22.14 -23.77
C PHE A 57 40.00 20.65 -23.42
N ARG A 58 40.98 19.87 -23.92
CA ARG A 58 41.39 18.60 -23.33
C ARG A 58 41.84 18.87 -21.89
N THR A 59 40.90 18.81 -20.96
CA THR A 59 41.17 18.85 -19.53
C THR A 59 41.20 17.41 -19.02
N GLN A 60 42.29 17.07 -18.35
CA GLN A 60 42.61 15.72 -17.89
C GLN A 60 41.44 15.15 -17.07
N HIS A 61 40.95 13.96 -17.46
CA HIS A 61 40.00 13.21 -16.65
C HIS A 61 40.66 12.79 -15.34
N SER A 62 40.51 13.63 -14.32
CA SER A 62 40.60 13.17 -12.94
C SER A 62 39.42 12.24 -12.73
N THR A 63 39.69 10.93 -12.68
CA THR A 63 38.78 9.93 -12.11
C THR A 63 38.60 10.23 -10.62
N GLN A 64 37.84 11.28 -10.32
CA GLN A 64 37.34 11.49 -8.98
C GLN A 64 36.29 10.40 -8.76
N ARG A 65 36.73 9.34 -8.06
CA ARG A 65 35.82 8.35 -7.49
C ARG A 65 34.77 9.13 -6.71
N LEU A 66 33.51 9.05 -7.13
CA LEU A 66 32.40 9.48 -6.29
C LEU A 66 32.61 8.86 -4.91
N PRO A 67 32.41 9.61 -3.80
CA PRO A 67 32.47 9.01 -2.48
C PRO A 67 31.54 7.80 -2.47
N PRO A 68 31.93 6.67 -1.86
CA PRO A 68 31.00 5.55 -1.72
C PRO A 68 29.73 6.12 -1.10
N THR A 69 28.60 5.97 -1.81
CA THR A 69 27.30 6.26 -1.23
C THR A 69 27.28 5.58 0.12
N PRO A 70 27.08 6.31 1.25
CA PRO A 70 26.98 5.67 2.55
C PRO A 70 25.94 4.57 2.36
N HIS A 71 26.31 3.33 2.68
CA HIS A 71 25.46 2.17 2.51
C HIS A 71 24.06 2.57 2.94
N ALA A 72 23.14 2.66 1.96
CA ALA A 72 21.80 3.13 2.20
C ALA A 72 21.28 2.27 3.35
N MET A 73 21.11 2.89 4.52
CA MET A 73 20.68 2.17 5.72
C MET A 73 19.39 1.48 5.32
N THR A 74 19.41 0.15 5.23
CA THR A 74 18.26 -0.61 4.78
C THR A 74 17.11 -0.26 5.71
N ALA A 75 16.08 0.37 5.16
CA ALA A 75 14.90 0.76 5.90
C ALA A 75 14.37 -0.47 6.67
N PRO A 76 14.20 -0.41 8.00
CA PRO A 76 13.76 -1.57 8.76
C PRO A 76 12.40 -2.07 8.29
N LEU A 77 12.31 -3.39 8.10
CA LEU A 77 11.09 -4.10 7.82
C LEU A 77 10.69 -4.88 9.08
N LEU A 78 9.56 -4.51 9.68
CA LEU A 78 9.02 -5.14 10.87
C LEU A 78 7.88 -6.08 10.47
N HIS A 79 7.75 -7.18 11.20
CA HIS A 79 6.65 -8.13 11.06
C HIS A 79 5.92 -8.29 12.38
N TYR A 80 4.61 -8.11 12.34
CA TYR A 80 3.71 -8.46 13.41
C TYR A 80 2.66 -9.44 12.89
N PHE A 81 2.19 -10.31 13.76
CA PHE A 81 1.29 -11.40 13.42
C PHE A 81 0.06 -11.34 14.29
N ARG A 82 -1.06 -11.77 13.72
CA ARG A 82 -2.31 -11.93 14.44
C ARG A 82 -3.00 -13.23 14.05
N VAL A 83 -3.32 -14.07 15.02
CA VAL A 83 -4.13 -15.29 14.78
C VAL A 83 -5.46 -14.88 14.15
N ALA A 84 -5.84 -15.58 13.08
CA ALA A 84 -7.09 -15.33 12.39
C ALA A 84 -7.62 -16.63 11.78
N ASP A 85 -8.90 -16.94 11.94
CA ASP A 85 -9.51 -18.20 11.51
C ASP A 85 -9.95 -18.20 10.03
N LEU A 86 -9.09 -17.67 9.17
CA LEU A 86 -9.33 -17.53 7.72
C LEU A 86 -9.44 -18.88 7.01
N HIS A 87 -8.78 -19.91 7.53
CA HIS A 87 -8.80 -21.27 6.99
C HIS A 87 -10.11 -22.02 7.27
N LEU A 88 -10.98 -21.55 8.17
CA LEU A 88 -12.19 -22.29 8.57
C LEU A 88 -13.32 -22.26 7.53
N SER A 89 -13.22 -21.44 6.49
CA SER A 89 -14.24 -21.41 5.43
C SER A 89 -14.35 -22.78 4.75
N PRO A 90 -15.52 -23.45 4.77
CA PRO A 90 -15.68 -24.77 4.17
C PRO A 90 -15.40 -24.78 2.66
N ALA A 91 -15.76 -23.69 1.97
CA ALA A 91 -15.50 -23.52 0.55
C ALA A 91 -13.99 -23.41 0.26
N LEU A 92 -13.23 -22.73 1.12
CA LEU A 92 -11.78 -22.63 1.00
C LEU A 92 -11.10 -23.97 1.29
N GLN A 93 -11.51 -24.66 2.36
CA GLN A 93 -11.02 -25.99 2.71
C GLN A 93 -11.24 -26.99 1.59
N LYS A 94 -12.43 -27.02 1.00
CA LYS A 94 -12.72 -27.88 -0.15
C LYS A 94 -11.80 -27.59 -1.33
N LYS A 95 -11.65 -26.31 -1.70
CA LYS A 95 -10.76 -25.91 -2.81
C LYS A 95 -9.30 -26.24 -2.54
N ALA A 96 -8.84 -26.09 -1.30
CA ALA A 96 -7.48 -26.45 -0.90
C ALA A 96 -7.28 -27.97 -1.00
N ALA A 97 -8.24 -28.76 -0.52
CA ALA A 97 -8.21 -30.23 -0.62
C ALA A 97 -8.23 -30.72 -2.08
N ASP A 98 -9.07 -30.12 -2.93
CA ASP A 98 -9.11 -30.42 -4.38
C ASP A 98 -7.76 -30.12 -5.06
N ALA A 99 -6.97 -29.19 -4.50
CA ALA A 99 -5.61 -28.85 -4.95
C ALA A 99 -4.49 -29.62 -4.21
N GLY A 100 -4.83 -30.55 -3.31
CA GLY A 100 -3.86 -31.38 -2.57
C GLY A 100 -3.26 -30.73 -1.32
N PHE A 101 -3.86 -29.66 -0.79
CA PHE A 101 -3.41 -28.97 0.42
C PHE A 101 -4.37 -29.22 1.60
N THR A 102 -3.83 -29.25 2.83
CA THR A 102 -4.62 -29.30 4.06
C THR A 102 -4.33 -28.07 4.91
N MET A 103 -5.30 -27.18 5.06
CA MET A 103 -5.08 -25.94 5.80
C MET A 103 -5.42 -26.14 7.28
N VAL A 104 -4.42 -26.07 8.16
CA VAL A 104 -4.58 -26.38 9.60
C VAL A 104 -4.55 -25.16 10.51
N GLY A 105 -4.16 -24.01 9.99
CA GLY A 105 -4.08 -22.77 10.74
C GLY A 105 -3.92 -21.57 9.82
N SER A 106 -4.23 -20.37 10.35
CA SER A 106 -4.01 -19.13 9.63
C SER A 106 -3.75 -17.95 10.54
N GLU A 107 -3.07 -16.95 10.00
CA GLU A 107 -2.78 -15.68 10.66
C GLU A 107 -2.76 -14.54 9.64
N ILE A 108 -2.90 -13.30 10.12
CA ILE A 108 -2.60 -12.09 9.38
C ILE A 108 -1.16 -11.70 9.71
N CYS A 109 -0.37 -11.33 8.70
CA CYS A 109 0.91 -10.67 8.88
C CYS A 109 0.81 -9.20 8.47
N PHE A 110 1.33 -8.34 9.32
CA PHE A 110 1.54 -6.93 9.07
C PHE A 110 2.99 -6.72 8.64
N ASN A 111 3.19 -6.38 7.37
CA ASN A 111 4.49 -6.05 6.80
C ASN A 111 4.70 -4.54 6.86
N ILE A 112 5.64 -4.09 7.68
CA ILE A 112 5.74 -2.68 8.07
C ILE A 112 7.11 -2.13 7.69
N GLN A 113 7.11 -1.17 6.77
CA GLN A 113 8.31 -0.44 6.41
C GLN A 113 8.41 0.83 7.25
N ALA A 114 9.55 1.00 7.92
CA ALA A 114 9.87 2.21 8.67
C ALA A 114 11.15 2.86 8.13
N THR A 115 11.28 4.17 8.31
CA THR A 115 12.50 4.93 7.92
C THR A 115 13.67 4.71 8.87
N GLY A 116 13.43 4.15 10.05
CA GLY A 116 14.42 3.85 11.07
C GLY A 116 13.81 3.03 12.21
N SER A 117 14.64 2.64 13.18
CA SER A 117 14.19 1.86 14.33
C SER A 117 13.17 2.64 15.16
N LEU A 118 12.16 1.91 15.65
CA LEU A 118 11.18 2.45 16.57
C LEU A 118 11.73 2.42 18.00
N ASP A 119 11.48 3.47 18.76
CA ASP A 119 11.71 3.45 20.20
C ASP A 119 10.59 2.71 20.95
N ALA A 120 10.70 2.63 22.27
CA ALA A 120 9.75 1.88 23.11
C ALA A 120 8.33 2.48 23.09
N ASP A 121 8.20 3.82 23.02
CA ASP A 121 6.90 4.49 22.96
C ASP A 121 6.27 4.31 21.57
N GLU A 122 7.08 4.45 20.52
CA GLU A 122 6.64 4.22 19.14
C GLU A 122 6.19 2.77 18.93
N THR A 123 6.95 1.81 19.46
CA THR A 123 6.60 0.39 19.41
C THR A 123 5.27 0.14 20.13
N LYS A 124 5.09 0.70 21.32
CA LYS A 124 3.85 0.54 22.10
C LYS A 124 2.63 1.11 21.38
N LYS A 125 2.76 2.27 20.74
CA LYS A 125 1.69 2.87 19.93
C LYS A 125 1.37 2.01 18.70
N LEU A 126 2.38 1.48 18.03
CA LEU A 126 2.19 0.60 16.88
C LEU A 126 1.46 -0.68 17.28
N GLU A 127 1.90 -1.32 18.36
CA GLU A 127 1.25 -2.50 18.92
C GLU A 127 -0.20 -2.18 19.32
N TYR A 128 -0.46 -1.03 19.93
CA TYR A 128 -1.82 -0.60 20.26
C TYR A 128 -2.74 -0.48 19.03
N LEU A 129 -2.23 -0.01 17.88
CA LEU A 129 -3.01 0.11 16.64
C LEU A 129 -3.30 -1.25 15.98
N LEU A 130 -2.40 -2.22 16.13
CA LEU A 130 -2.48 -3.51 15.43
C LEU A 130 -3.11 -4.61 16.29
N CYS A 131 -2.98 -4.48 17.61
CA CYS A 131 -3.58 -5.36 18.60
C CYS A 131 -5.08 -5.07 18.72
N GLU A 132 -5.90 -6.12 18.79
CA GLU A 132 -7.33 -5.94 19.02
C GLU A 132 -7.60 -5.77 20.50
N THR A 133 -8.46 -4.81 20.85
CA THR A 133 -8.74 -4.42 22.25
C THR A 133 -9.20 -5.59 23.12
N PHE A 134 -9.91 -6.57 22.55
CA PHE A 134 -10.51 -7.68 23.29
C PHE A 134 -9.83 -9.04 23.10
N GLU A 135 -8.78 -9.13 22.28
CA GLU A 135 -8.04 -10.38 22.02
C GLU A 135 -6.51 -10.14 21.92
N PRO A 136 -5.88 -9.51 22.93
CA PRO A 136 -4.46 -9.16 22.86
C PRO A 136 -3.52 -10.37 22.77
N GLU A 137 -3.93 -11.51 23.29
CA GLU A 137 -3.19 -12.78 23.25
C GLU A 137 -3.05 -13.35 21.84
N LYS A 138 -3.88 -12.90 20.90
CA LYS A 138 -3.82 -13.32 19.49
C LYS A 138 -2.83 -12.51 18.67
N PHE A 139 -2.14 -11.52 19.25
CA PHE A 139 -1.21 -10.64 18.57
C PHE A 139 0.22 -10.84 19.07
N GLY A 140 1.22 -10.76 18.17
CA GLY A 140 2.61 -10.90 18.57
C GLY A 140 3.61 -10.51 17.49
N SER A 141 4.87 -10.30 17.90
CA SER A 141 6.01 -10.05 16.99
C SER A 141 6.59 -11.31 16.37
N LYS A 142 6.04 -12.48 16.71
CA LYS A 142 6.43 -13.79 16.19
C LYS A 142 5.21 -14.49 15.59
N SER A 143 5.45 -15.23 14.51
CA SER A 143 4.45 -16.09 13.86
C SER A 143 3.89 -17.11 14.84
N PHE A 144 2.58 -17.33 14.79
CA PHE A 144 1.88 -18.39 15.53
C PHE A 144 1.84 -19.70 14.74
N LEU A 145 2.05 -19.62 13.42
CA LEU A 145 2.14 -20.78 12.54
C LEU A 145 3.51 -21.45 12.62
N THR A 146 3.54 -22.76 12.35
CA THR A 146 4.75 -23.57 12.28
C THR A 146 4.78 -24.39 10.98
N GLY A 147 5.95 -24.87 10.57
CA GLY A 147 6.09 -25.69 9.35
C GLY A 147 5.96 -24.89 8.06
N THR A 148 5.27 -25.47 7.06
CA THR A 148 5.11 -24.86 5.73
C THR A 148 4.02 -23.80 5.76
N VAL A 149 4.39 -22.57 5.40
CA VAL A 149 3.47 -21.43 5.38
C VAL A 149 3.35 -20.88 3.97
N MET A 150 2.11 -20.75 3.50
CA MET A 150 1.77 -20.02 2.29
C MET A 150 1.28 -18.62 2.66
N GLU A 151 1.91 -17.59 2.09
CA GLU A 151 1.53 -16.19 2.31
C GLU A 151 0.93 -15.58 1.05
N VAL A 152 -0.21 -14.91 1.21
CA VAL A 152 -0.97 -14.24 0.15
C VAL A 152 -1.18 -12.79 0.54
N GLY A 153 -0.50 -11.88 -0.15
CA GLY A 153 -0.58 -10.43 0.06
C GLY A 153 -0.75 -9.63 -1.23
N PRO A 154 -0.86 -8.30 -1.12
CA PRO A 154 -0.87 -7.41 -2.28
C PRO A 154 0.46 -7.47 -3.05
N ARG A 155 0.43 -7.05 -4.32
CA ARG A 155 1.65 -6.93 -5.14
C ARG A 155 2.60 -5.91 -4.50
N GLN A 156 3.87 -6.31 -4.32
CA GLN A 156 4.85 -5.50 -3.57
C GLN A 156 5.07 -4.10 -4.15
N GLN A 157 4.91 -3.89 -5.46
CA GLN A 157 5.15 -2.60 -6.09
C GLN A 157 4.03 -1.57 -5.90
N PHE A 158 2.88 -1.94 -5.33
CA PHE A 158 1.71 -1.05 -5.24
C PHE A 158 1.28 -0.87 -3.81
N THR A 159 1.13 0.37 -3.35
CA THR A 159 0.55 0.68 -2.04
C THR A 159 -0.96 0.40 -2.07
N SER A 160 -1.44 -0.47 -1.18
CA SER A 160 -2.87 -0.69 -1.06
C SER A 160 -3.57 0.53 -0.45
N ALA A 161 -4.85 0.73 -0.76
CA ALA A 161 -5.66 1.77 -0.13
C ALA A 161 -5.70 1.60 1.41
N TRP A 162 -5.66 0.34 1.87
CA TRP A 162 -5.56 0.04 3.30
C TRP A 162 -4.25 0.57 3.91
N SER A 163 -3.11 0.38 3.22
CA SER A 163 -1.83 0.94 3.67
C SER A 163 -1.87 2.46 3.76
N THR A 164 -2.44 3.15 2.78
CA THR A 164 -2.55 4.63 2.80
C THR A 164 -3.31 5.09 4.04
N ASN A 165 -4.44 4.46 4.34
CA ASN A 165 -5.24 4.80 5.51
C ASN A 165 -4.51 4.45 6.82
N ALA A 166 -3.87 3.28 6.89
CA ALA A 166 -3.13 2.85 8.08
C ALA A 166 -1.95 3.80 8.40
N VAL A 167 -1.18 4.20 7.39
CA VAL A 167 -0.08 5.16 7.55
C VAL A 167 -0.61 6.52 8.01
N SER A 168 -1.73 6.99 7.47
CA SER A 168 -2.34 8.25 7.92
C SER A 168 -2.72 8.23 9.40
N ILE A 169 -3.22 7.09 9.92
CA ILE A 169 -3.55 6.91 11.34
C ILE A 169 -2.27 6.92 12.18
N CYS A 170 -1.23 6.18 11.77
CA CYS A 170 0.06 6.20 12.44
C CYS A 170 0.62 7.62 12.57
N HIS A 171 0.60 8.40 11.48
CA HIS A 171 1.11 9.77 11.49
C HIS A 171 0.30 10.69 12.41
N SER A 172 -1.02 10.48 12.50
CA SER A 172 -1.91 11.25 13.37
C SER A 172 -1.61 11.06 14.87
N ILE A 173 -0.97 9.95 15.24
CA ILE A 173 -0.53 9.67 16.62
C ILE A 173 0.98 9.79 16.81
N ALA A 174 1.64 10.56 15.93
CA ALA A 174 3.07 10.84 15.93
C ALA A 174 3.99 9.63 15.64
N LEU A 175 3.49 8.55 15.01
CA LEU A 175 4.31 7.46 14.45
C LEU A 175 4.76 7.78 13.01
N THR A 176 5.53 8.84 12.84
CA THR A 176 5.91 9.36 11.52
C THR A 176 6.95 8.52 10.78
N LYS A 177 7.69 7.66 11.50
CA LYS A 177 8.67 6.76 10.89
C LYS A 177 8.05 5.68 10.01
N ILE A 178 6.77 5.33 10.23
CA ILE A 178 6.08 4.33 9.43
C ILE A 178 5.72 4.90 8.07
N VAL A 179 6.25 4.31 7.00
CA VAL A 179 6.00 4.77 5.62
C VAL A 179 5.10 3.83 4.84
N ARG A 180 4.95 2.58 5.30
CA ARG A 180 4.08 1.60 4.65
C ARG A 180 3.67 0.50 5.64
N ILE A 181 2.40 0.09 5.60
CA ILE A 181 1.89 -1.07 6.34
C ILE A 181 1.03 -1.87 5.39
N GLU A 182 1.38 -3.12 5.13
CA GLU A 182 0.56 -4.03 4.33
C GLU A 182 0.08 -5.22 5.14
N LYS A 183 -1.12 -5.69 4.82
CA LYS A 183 -1.69 -6.92 5.36
C LYS A 183 -1.55 -8.06 4.36
N SER A 184 -1.03 -9.18 4.82
CA SER A 184 -1.08 -10.46 4.10
C SER A 184 -1.78 -11.51 4.95
N ARG A 185 -2.34 -12.51 4.27
CA ARG A 185 -2.95 -13.69 4.89
C ARG A 185 -1.96 -14.83 4.79
N ARG A 186 -1.73 -15.53 5.89
CA ARG A 186 -0.82 -16.67 5.96
C ARG A 186 -1.60 -17.90 6.36
N TYR A 187 -1.27 -19.01 5.74
CA TYR A 187 -1.90 -20.30 5.94
C TYR A 187 -0.85 -21.36 6.19
N GLN A 188 -1.05 -22.16 7.22
CA GLN A 188 -0.28 -23.38 7.42
C GLN A 188 -0.91 -24.48 6.60
N VAL A 189 -0.15 -25.04 5.65
CA VAL A 189 -0.60 -25.98 4.61
C VAL A 189 0.16 -27.30 4.66
#